data_AF-A0A3D2ILL0-F1
#
_entry.id   AF-A0A3D2ILL0-F1
#
_cell.length_a   1.000
_cell.length_b   1.000
_cell.length_c   1.000
_cell.angle_alpha   90.00
_cell.angle_beta   90.00
_cell.angle_gamma   90.00
#
_symmetry.space_group_name_H-M   'P 1'
#
loop_
_entity.id
_entity.type
_entity.pdbx_description
1 polymer ?
#
loop_
_entity_poly.entity_id
_entity_poly.type
_entity_poly.pdbx_seq_one_letter_code
_entity_poly.pdbx_strand_id
1 'polypeptide(L)'
;MSDNKAKIIYTKTDEAPALATYSFLPIIESFAKVAGVAVETRDISLAGRIIANFPDYLKEDQRIGDALAELGELAKKPEANIIKLPNISASVPQLNAAIKELQSQGYALPDYPEEPKTDEEKKIKTQYDKVKGSAVNPVLREGNSDRRAPKAVKEYARNNPHSMGEWRAESKSHVSTMDHGDFRSTEQSVTLNNATNVTIEHEDISGNKTVLKDGISLLEREIIDAAVMNKKALLRFLDIQIKEAKETGVLFSLHMKATMMKVSDPIIFGHAVKIFFKDVFEKHAETIQNLGIDTNNGFGDLISKLDELPEDKRQEIEADIEACYENQADLAMVNSDKGITNLHVPSDVIIDASMPAMIRTSGCMWNKDGKTQDTKAVIPDSSYADVYQAVIEDCKKHGAYDPTTMGSVPNVGLMAKKAEEYGSHDKT
;
A
#
# COMPACT_ATOMS: atom_id res chain seq x y z
N MET A 1 -0.76 47.47 -9.96
CA MET A 1 0.25 46.77 -9.15
C MET A 1 -0.39 45.47 -8.70
N SER A 2 0.03 44.33 -9.27
CA SER A 2 -0.51 43.03 -8.88
C SER A 2 0.12 42.61 -7.56
N ASP A 3 -0.62 42.73 -6.46
CA ASP A 3 -0.23 42.38 -5.10
C ASP A 3 -0.13 40.85 -4.86
N ASN A 4 0.20 40.08 -5.89
CA ASN A 4 0.34 38.62 -5.79
C ASN A 4 1.79 38.29 -5.45
N LYS A 5 2.15 38.41 -4.16
CA LYS A 5 3.41 37.87 -3.66
C LYS A 5 3.45 36.37 -3.98
N ALA A 6 4.50 35.93 -4.68
CA ALA A 6 4.73 34.52 -4.94
C ALA A 6 4.73 33.74 -3.61
N LYS A 7 3.94 32.68 -3.56
CA LYS A 7 3.73 31.88 -2.36
C LYS A 7 4.12 30.43 -2.63
N ILE A 8 4.88 29.84 -1.71
CA ILE A 8 5.18 28.41 -1.67
C ILE A 8 4.37 27.81 -0.54
N ILE A 9 3.64 26.73 -0.83
CA ILE A 9 3.01 25.92 0.21
C ILE A 9 3.94 24.77 0.58
N TYR A 10 4.33 24.69 1.85
CA TYR A 10 5.15 23.62 2.40
C TYR A 10 4.29 22.66 3.23
N THR A 11 4.23 21.40 2.83
CA THR A 11 3.39 20.42 3.56
C THR A 11 4.02 20.00 4.88
N LYS A 12 3.25 20.04 5.97
CA LYS A 12 3.58 19.32 7.21
C LYS A 12 2.98 17.93 7.12
N THR A 13 3.81 16.92 7.36
CA THR A 13 3.44 15.51 7.18
C THR A 13 3.73 14.73 8.46
N ASP A 14 4.19 13.50 8.34
CA ASP A 14 4.30 12.53 9.42
C ASP A 14 5.76 12.08 9.63
N GLU A 15 6.04 11.44 10.77
CA GLU A 15 7.27 10.68 11.04
C GLU A 15 8.57 11.46 10.77
N ALA A 16 9.55 10.85 10.08
CA ALA A 16 10.85 11.45 9.84
C ALA A 16 10.78 12.75 8.99
N PRO A 17 9.99 12.83 7.90
CA PRO A 17 9.80 14.08 7.18
C PRO A 17 9.22 15.22 8.04
N ALA A 18 8.32 14.92 8.98
CA ALA A 18 7.83 15.92 9.93
C ALA A 18 8.96 16.45 10.82
N LEU A 19 9.77 15.57 11.41
CA LEU A 19 10.92 15.96 12.23
C LEU A 19 11.93 16.82 11.44
N ALA A 20 12.25 16.41 10.21
CA ALA A 20 13.14 17.18 9.35
C ALA A 20 12.58 18.57 9.02
N THR A 21 11.26 18.69 8.86
CA THR A 21 10.58 19.96 8.61
C THR A 21 10.78 20.94 9.76
N TYR A 22 10.72 20.50 11.02
CA TYR A 22 10.98 21.37 12.18
C TYR A 22 12.37 22.01 12.13
N SER A 23 13.37 21.31 11.64
CA SER A 23 14.73 21.86 11.49
C SER A 23 14.90 22.70 10.22
N PHE A 24 14.34 22.26 9.10
CA PHE A 24 14.69 22.80 7.79
C PHE A 24 13.78 23.93 7.33
N LEU A 25 12.50 23.93 7.72
CA LEU A 25 11.53 24.95 7.31
C LEU A 25 11.95 26.37 7.74
N PRO A 26 12.44 26.62 8.97
CA PRO A 26 12.88 27.97 9.37
C PRO A 26 14.04 28.51 8.51
N ILE A 27 14.89 27.60 8.02
CA ILE A 27 15.98 27.94 7.10
C ILE A 27 15.39 28.35 5.74
N ILE A 28 14.49 27.55 5.18
CA ILE A 28 13.81 27.88 3.90
C ILE A 28 13.11 29.23 4.00
N GLU A 29 12.32 29.45 5.05
CA GLU A 29 11.59 30.71 5.29
C GLU A 29 12.55 31.91 5.33
N SER A 30 13.67 31.78 6.04
CA SER A 30 14.67 32.85 6.16
C SER A 30 15.28 33.24 4.81
N PHE A 31 15.60 32.26 3.97
CA PHE A 31 16.16 32.50 2.64
C PHE A 31 15.11 33.02 1.64
N ALA A 32 13.90 32.43 1.64
CA ALA A 32 12.80 32.82 0.75
C ALA A 32 12.34 34.25 1.01
N LYS A 33 12.34 34.70 2.28
CA LYS A 33 11.98 36.06 2.68
C LYS A 33 12.84 37.13 1.99
N VAL A 34 14.13 36.87 1.76
CA VAL A 34 15.03 37.80 1.06
C VAL A 34 14.59 38.04 -0.39
N ALA A 35 13.98 37.03 -1.02
CA ALA A 35 13.42 37.13 -2.37
C ALA A 35 11.96 37.62 -2.40
N GLY A 36 11.37 37.99 -1.24
CA GLY A 36 9.98 38.40 -1.14
C GLY A 36 8.97 37.26 -1.37
N VAL A 37 9.39 36.00 -1.25
CA VAL A 37 8.55 34.82 -1.40
C VAL A 37 7.99 34.41 -0.04
N ALA A 38 6.67 34.30 0.07
CA ALA A 38 6.03 33.79 1.28
C ALA A 38 6.07 32.25 1.28
N VAL A 39 6.37 31.66 2.44
CA VAL A 39 6.27 30.22 2.65
C VAL A 39 5.18 29.99 3.69
N GLU A 40 4.14 29.26 3.32
CA GLU A 40 3.02 28.93 4.20
C GLU A 40 2.91 27.43 4.37
N THR A 41 2.47 27.00 5.55
CA THR A 41 2.31 25.57 5.81
C THR A 41 0.87 25.10 5.59
N ARG A 42 0.72 23.84 5.20
CA ARG A 42 -0.54 23.10 5.25
C ARG A 42 -0.32 21.75 5.90
N ASP A 43 -1.10 21.45 6.93
CA ASP A 43 -0.99 20.21 7.68
C ASP A 43 -1.82 19.11 7.03
N ILE A 44 -1.13 18.13 6.47
CA ILE A 44 -1.73 16.95 5.84
C ILE A 44 -1.29 15.67 6.55
N SER A 45 -0.79 15.79 7.78
CA SER A 45 -0.50 14.64 8.66
C SER A 45 -1.75 13.77 8.85
N LEU A 46 -1.56 12.52 9.23
CA LEU A 46 -2.65 11.61 9.58
C LEU A 46 -3.52 12.22 10.69
N ALA A 47 -2.90 12.70 11.77
CA ALA A 47 -3.60 13.33 12.88
C ALA A 47 -4.40 14.56 12.44
N GLY A 48 -3.78 15.48 11.68
CA GLY A 48 -4.46 16.67 11.17
C GLY A 48 -5.67 16.33 10.29
N ARG A 49 -5.54 15.34 9.41
CA ARG A 49 -6.65 14.90 8.56
C ARG A 49 -7.79 14.24 9.35
N ILE A 50 -7.48 13.49 10.42
CA ILE A 50 -8.49 12.97 11.33
C ILE A 50 -9.25 14.13 11.98
N ILE A 51 -8.55 15.07 12.61
CA ILE A 51 -9.16 16.21 13.31
C ILE A 51 -10.06 17.02 12.36
N ALA A 52 -9.59 17.30 11.14
CA ALA A 52 -10.34 18.07 10.14
C ALA A 52 -11.64 17.38 9.66
N ASN A 53 -11.72 16.05 9.72
CA ASN A 53 -12.89 15.29 9.24
C ASN A 53 -13.94 15.01 10.34
N PHE A 54 -13.64 15.29 11.61
CA PHE A 54 -14.54 15.03 12.74
C PHE A 54 -14.84 16.29 13.60
N PRO A 55 -15.14 17.46 13.01
CA PRO A 55 -15.29 18.70 13.78
C PRO A 55 -16.44 18.64 14.80
N ASP A 56 -17.48 17.85 14.54
CA ASP A 56 -18.65 17.71 15.41
C ASP A 56 -18.34 17.01 16.75
N TYR A 57 -17.25 16.24 16.79
CA TYR A 57 -16.76 15.55 17.98
C TYR A 57 -15.78 16.41 18.80
N LEU A 58 -15.45 17.61 18.31
CA LEU A 58 -14.38 18.45 18.84
C LEU A 58 -14.89 19.77 19.40
N LYS A 59 -14.22 20.23 20.45
CA LYS A 59 -14.37 21.59 20.96
C LYS A 59 -13.89 22.60 19.92
N GLU A 60 -14.41 23.82 19.98
CA GLU A 60 -14.11 24.86 18.98
C GLU A 60 -12.61 25.17 18.86
N ASP A 61 -11.88 25.13 19.98
CA ASP A 61 -10.42 25.34 20.06
C ASP A 61 -9.58 24.15 19.58
N GLN A 62 -10.19 22.96 19.46
CA GLN A 62 -9.54 21.75 18.94
C GLN A 62 -9.72 21.59 17.43
N ARG A 63 -10.66 22.31 16.83
CA ARG A 63 -10.97 22.22 15.40
C ARG A 63 -9.87 22.86 14.58
N ILE A 64 -9.52 22.20 13.47
CA ILE A 64 -8.62 22.74 12.45
C ILE A 64 -9.30 22.69 11.08
N GLY A 65 -8.87 23.53 10.16
CA GLY A 65 -9.39 23.53 8.78
C GLY A 65 -8.95 22.32 7.98
N ASP A 66 -9.74 21.96 6.95
CA ASP A 66 -9.39 20.89 6.01
C ASP A 66 -8.34 21.37 5.00
N ALA A 67 -7.08 21.31 5.43
CA ALA A 67 -5.94 21.69 4.61
C ALA A 67 -5.76 20.82 3.35
N LEU A 68 -6.25 19.56 3.36
CA LEU A 68 -6.15 18.70 2.17
C LEU A 68 -7.17 19.14 1.10
N ALA A 69 -8.40 19.49 1.50
CA ALA A 69 -9.38 20.06 0.59
C ALA A 69 -8.89 21.41 0.03
N GLU A 70 -8.33 22.28 0.87
CA GLU A 70 -7.73 23.56 0.42
C GLU A 70 -6.63 23.34 -0.62
N LEU A 71 -5.73 22.38 -0.37
CA LEU A 71 -4.66 22.05 -1.31
C LEU A 71 -5.18 21.44 -2.61
N GLY A 72 -6.24 20.64 -2.57
CA GLY A 72 -6.88 20.08 -3.76
C GLY A 72 -7.47 21.17 -4.67
N GLU A 73 -8.10 22.19 -4.08
CA GLU A 73 -8.57 23.34 -4.84
C GLU A 73 -7.42 24.21 -5.34
N LEU A 74 -6.35 24.38 -4.55
CA LEU A 74 -5.16 25.10 -5.00
C LEU A 74 -4.49 24.41 -6.18
N ALA A 75 -4.35 23.08 -6.16
CA ALA A 75 -3.68 22.30 -7.22
C ALA A 75 -4.32 22.47 -8.61
N LYS A 76 -5.57 22.92 -8.68
CA LYS A 76 -6.30 23.21 -9.93
C LYS A 76 -6.06 24.64 -10.45
N LYS A 77 -5.32 25.47 -9.71
CA LYS A 77 -5.09 26.88 -10.03
C LYS A 77 -3.68 27.12 -10.59
N PRO A 78 -3.52 28.05 -11.55
CA PRO A 78 -2.20 28.37 -12.13
C PRO A 78 -1.17 28.86 -11.12
N GLU A 79 -1.60 29.49 -10.02
CA GLU A 79 -0.71 29.99 -8.96
C GLU A 79 -0.19 28.91 -8.00
N ALA A 80 -0.58 27.64 -8.17
CA ALA A 80 -0.16 26.56 -7.28
C ALA A 80 1.35 26.34 -7.31
N ASN A 81 1.99 26.46 -6.15
CA ASN A 81 3.38 26.08 -5.94
C ASN A 81 3.50 25.34 -4.61
N ILE A 82 3.54 24.01 -4.68
CA ILE A 82 3.40 23.13 -3.53
C ILE A 82 4.66 22.25 -3.42
N ILE A 83 5.35 22.34 -2.28
CA ILE A 83 6.41 21.41 -1.88
C ILE A 83 5.77 20.31 -1.03
N LYS A 84 5.57 19.14 -1.67
CA LYS A 84 4.97 17.95 -1.07
C LYS A 84 6.04 17.00 -0.53
N LEU A 85 6.04 16.79 0.79
CA LEU A 85 6.90 15.82 1.48
C LEU A 85 6.19 14.46 1.57
N PRO A 86 6.91 13.33 1.80
CA PRO A 86 6.27 12.04 2.07
C PRO A 86 5.34 12.11 3.30
N ASN A 87 4.21 11.41 3.24
CA ASN A 87 3.19 11.33 4.30
C ASN A 87 2.68 9.90 4.43
N ILE A 88 2.03 9.57 5.54
CA ILE A 88 1.45 8.25 5.80
C ILE A 88 0.23 8.01 4.90
N SER A 89 0.22 6.84 4.23
CA SER A 89 -0.99 6.21 3.67
C SER A 89 -1.48 5.16 4.66
N ALA A 90 -2.34 5.56 5.60
CA ALA A 90 -2.55 4.81 6.84
C ALA A 90 -3.21 3.45 6.61
N SER A 91 -2.62 2.39 7.17
CA SER A 91 -3.31 1.13 7.43
C SER A 91 -4.35 1.28 8.56
N VAL A 92 -5.23 0.29 8.75
CA VAL A 92 -6.18 0.29 9.88
C VAL A 92 -5.45 0.33 11.23
N PRO A 93 -4.39 -0.47 11.48
CA PRO A 93 -3.63 -0.37 12.73
C PRO A 93 -3.04 1.02 12.98
N GLN A 94 -2.47 1.67 11.95
CA GLN A 94 -1.92 3.03 12.07
C GLN A 94 -3.01 4.06 12.36
N LEU A 95 -4.19 3.91 11.73
CA LEU A 95 -5.34 4.75 12.01
C LEU A 95 -5.79 4.61 13.47
N ASN A 96 -5.97 3.38 13.95
CA ASN A 96 -6.38 3.11 15.34
C ASN A 96 -5.36 3.66 16.35
N ALA A 97 -4.06 3.52 16.07
CA ALA A 97 -3.02 4.10 16.90
C ALA A 97 -3.11 5.63 16.97
N ALA A 98 -3.31 6.31 15.83
CA ALA A 98 -3.47 7.76 15.78
C ALA A 98 -4.75 8.24 16.49
N ILE A 99 -5.86 7.52 16.34
CA ILE A 99 -7.12 7.80 17.07
C ILE A 99 -6.88 7.71 18.57
N LYS A 100 -6.26 6.62 19.04
CA LYS A 100 -5.97 6.39 20.46
C LYS A 100 -5.03 7.46 21.03
N GLU A 101 -4.01 7.86 20.28
CA GLU A 101 -3.11 8.95 20.66
C GLU A 101 -3.88 10.27 20.82
N LEU A 102 -4.72 10.64 19.84
CA LEU A 102 -5.53 11.86 19.89
C LEU A 102 -6.55 11.82 21.05
N GLN A 103 -7.19 10.68 21.28
CA GLN A 103 -8.09 10.48 22.42
C GLN A 103 -7.36 10.69 23.75
N SER A 104 -6.13 10.19 23.89
CA SER A 104 -5.31 10.41 25.08
C SER A 104 -4.95 11.89 25.31
N GLN A 105 -4.98 12.69 24.25
CA GLN A 105 -4.77 14.15 24.28
C GLN A 105 -6.09 14.93 24.47
N GLY A 106 -7.22 14.26 24.66
CA GLY A 106 -8.51 14.88 24.96
C GLY A 106 -9.38 15.23 23.75
N TYR A 107 -9.07 14.71 22.56
CA TYR A 107 -9.96 14.78 21.41
C TYR A 107 -11.03 13.68 21.54
N ALA A 108 -12.31 14.05 21.66
CA ALA A 108 -13.41 13.09 21.89
C ALA A 108 -13.84 12.36 20.59
N LEU A 109 -12.86 11.87 19.83
CA LEU A 109 -13.05 11.18 18.56
C LEU A 109 -13.66 9.78 18.79
N PRO A 110 -14.58 9.34 17.93
CA PRO A 110 -15.10 7.98 18.00
C PRO A 110 -14.04 6.97 17.56
N ASP A 111 -14.11 5.75 18.09
CA ASP A 111 -13.28 4.63 17.62
C ASP A 111 -13.62 4.26 16.17
N TYR A 112 -12.69 3.60 15.48
CA TYR A 112 -12.95 3.06 14.14
C TYR A 112 -13.77 1.77 14.23
N PRO A 113 -15.01 1.73 13.69
CA PRO A 113 -15.81 0.51 13.73
C PRO A 113 -15.44 -0.38 12.54
N GLU A 114 -14.72 -1.46 12.80
CA GLU A 114 -14.30 -2.43 11.78
C GLU A 114 -15.53 -3.12 11.15
N GLU A 115 -16.46 -3.57 11.98
CA GLU A 115 -17.72 -4.18 11.58
C GLU A 115 -18.94 -3.32 12.00
N PRO A 116 -19.28 -2.26 11.25
CA PRO A 116 -20.35 -1.35 11.65
C PRO A 116 -21.70 -2.07 11.61
N LYS A 117 -22.43 -2.07 12.73
CA LYS A 117 -23.77 -2.68 12.86
C LYS A 117 -24.88 -1.62 12.83
N THR A 118 -24.56 -0.38 13.17
CA THR A 118 -25.50 0.76 13.21
C THR A 118 -25.23 1.76 12.09
N ASP A 119 -26.22 2.58 11.76
CA ASP A 119 -26.04 3.63 10.74
C ASP A 119 -25.07 4.73 11.18
N GLU A 120 -24.91 4.94 12.49
CA GLU A 120 -23.90 5.86 13.02
C GLU A 120 -22.48 5.30 12.83
N GLU A 121 -22.27 4.03 13.16
CA GLU A 121 -20.98 3.37 12.92
C GLU A 121 -20.63 3.35 11.42
N LYS A 122 -21.62 3.13 10.53
CA LYS A 122 -21.38 3.21 9.08
C LYS A 122 -20.93 4.60 8.65
N LYS A 123 -21.49 5.68 9.23
CA LYS A 123 -21.08 7.06 8.94
C LYS A 123 -19.67 7.34 9.45
N ILE A 124 -19.36 6.94 10.68
CA ILE A 124 -18.03 7.08 11.29
C ILE A 124 -16.99 6.34 10.43
N LYS A 125 -17.27 5.08 10.07
CA LYS A 125 -16.41 4.30 9.18
C LYS A 125 -16.19 5.00 7.85
N THR A 126 -17.26 5.51 7.23
CA THR A 126 -17.18 6.23 5.95
C THR A 126 -16.30 7.47 6.05
N GLN A 127 -16.34 8.21 7.16
CA GLN A 127 -15.48 9.37 7.37
C GLN A 127 -14.01 8.95 7.53
N TYR A 128 -13.71 7.95 8.36
CA TYR A 128 -12.35 7.43 8.51
C TYR A 128 -11.80 6.79 7.21
N ASP A 129 -12.65 6.16 6.40
CA ASP A 129 -12.27 5.53 5.14
C ASP A 129 -11.85 6.55 4.06
N LYS A 130 -12.19 7.85 4.24
CA LYS A 130 -11.64 8.97 3.46
C LYS A 130 -10.23 9.38 3.91
N VAL A 131 -9.88 9.09 5.15
CA VAL A 131 -8.59 9.46 5.77
C VAL A 131 -7.55 8.34 5.61
N LYS A 132 -7.95 7.07 5.70
CA LYS A 132 -7.04 5.93 5.58
C LYS A 132 -6.61 5.65 4.13
N GLY A 133 -5.50 4.92 3.96
CA GLY A 133 -4.88 4.63 2.67
C GLY A 133 -4.29 5.87 2.01
N SER A 134 -4.06 5.81 0.69
CA SER A 134 -3.48 6.93 -0.09
C SER A 134 -4.49 8.05 -0.34
N ALA A 135 -4.92 8.77 0.71
CA ALA A 135 -5.90 9.86 0.62
C ALA A 135 -5.35 11.15 0.00
N VAL A 136 -4.06 11.44 0.20
CA VAL A 136 -3.44 12.72 -0.18
C VAL A 136 -3.07 12.80 -1.66
N ASN A 137 -2.32 11.81 -2.16
CA ASN A 137 -1.78 11.87 -3.52
C ASN A 137 -2.86 12.03 -4.61
N PRO A 138 -4.01 11.32 -4.55
CA PRO A 138 -5.08 11.46 -5.55
C PRO A 138 -5.73 12.85 -5.59
N VAL A 139 -5.56 13.65 -4.53
CA VAL A 139 -6.09 15.03 -4.46
C VAL A 139 -5.08 16.03 -5.03
N LEU A 140 -3.78 15.81 -4.83
CA LEU A 140 -2.74 16.76 -5.24
C LEU A 140 -2.21 16.54 -6.67
N ARG A 141 -2.38 15.32 -7.23
CA ARG A 141 -1.85 14.95 -8.55
C ARG A 141 -2.80 15.36 -9.67
N GLU A 142 -2.93 16.66 -9.89
CA GLU A 142 -3.68 17.27 -11.02
C GLU A 142 -2.82 17.39 -12.30
N GLY A 143 -1.71 16.67 -12.36
CA GLY A 143 -0.81 16.61 -13.52
C GLY A 143 -0.06 15.29 -13.55
N ASN A 144 0.63 15.03 -14.67
CA ASN A 144 1.45 13.85 -14.87
C ASN A 144 2.81 13.97 -14.16
N SER A 145 3.53 12.85 -14.05
CA SER A 145 4.80 12.78 -13.33
C SER A 145 5.99 12.95 -14.28
N ASP A 146 6.88 13.91 -14.01
CA ASP A 146 8.30 13.86 -14.44
C ASP A 146 9.14 13.43 -13.22
N ARG A 147 9.69 12.22 -13.27
CA ARG A 147 10.54 11.70 -12.19
C ARG A 147 11.87 11.20 -12.75
N ARG A 148 12.96 11.79 -12.26
CA ARG A 148 14.33 11.51 -12.72
C ARG A 148 15.35 11.85 -11.64
N ALA A 149 16.46 11.12 -11.62
CA ALA A 149 17.60 11.46 -10.79
C ALA A 149 18.31 12.71 -11.36
N PRO A 150 18.55 13.77 -10.56
CA PRO A 150 19.35 14.90 -11.01
C PRO A 150 20.79 14.47 -11.34
N LYS A 151 21.42 15.13 -12.32
CA LYS A 151 22.80 14.81 -12.75
C LYS A 151 23.78 14.81 -11.58
N ALA A 152 23.72 15.80 -10.69
CA ALA A 152 24.60 15.89 -9.52
C ALA A 152 24.48 14.66 -8.60
N VAL A 153 23.25 14.14 -8.40
CA VAL A 153 23.01 12.93 -7.61
C VAL A 153 23.56 11.69 -8.34
N LYS A 154 23.42 11.63 -9.68
CA LYS A 154 23.97 10.54 -10.48
C LYS A 154 25.51 10.52 -10.45
N GLU A 155 26.17 11.67 -10.59
CA GLU A 155 27.64 11.75 -10.48
C GLU A 155 28.10 11.39 -9.07
N TYR A 156 27.37 11.82 -8.03
CA TYR A 156 27.68 11.42 -6.67
C TYR A 156 27.61 9.90 -6.49
N ALA A 157 26.57 9.24 -7.03
CA ALA A 157 26.44 7.79 -6.98
C ALA A 157 27.55 7.05 -7.76
N ARG A 158 28.07 7.63 -8.85
CA ARG A 158 29.24 7.06 -9.55
C ARG A 158 30.52 7.15 -8.72
N ASN A 159 30.74 8.28 -8.06
CA ASN A 159 31.92 8.53 -7.25
C ASN A 159 31.85 7.84 -5.87
N ASN A 160 30.64 7.50 -5.42
CA ASN A 160 30.36 6.87 -4.13
C ASN A 160 29.37 5.72 -4.34
N PRO A 161 29.80 4.63 -5.01
CA PRO A 161 28.91 3.52 -5.34
C PRO A 161 28.37 2.88 -4.05
N HIS A 162 27.05 2.75 -4.00
CA HIS A 162 26.37 2.02 -2.93
C HIS A 162 26.55 0.51 -3.14
N SER A 163 26.36 -0.27 -2.07
CA SER A 163 26.45 -1.72 -2.15
C SER A 163 25.42 -2.30 -3.13
N MET A 164 25.88 -3.23 -3.96
CA MET A 164 25.06 -4.06 -4.82
C MET A 164 25.42 -5.52 -4.52
N GLY A 165 24.44 -6.33 -4.16
CA GLY A 165 24.65 -7.76 -3.89
C GLY A 165 25.04 -8.49 -5.18
N GLU A 166 25.99 -9.41 -5.07
CA GLU A 166 26.44 -10.24 -6.19
C GLU A 166 25.29 -11.11 -6.71
N TRP A 167 25.12 -11.19 -8.03
CA TRP A 167 24.18 -12.08 -8.67
C TRP A 167 24.88 -13.30 -9.25
N ARG A 168 24.28 -14.47 -9.05
CA ARG A 168 24.76 -15.76 -9.54
C ARG A 168 23.76 -16.30 -10.57
N ALA A 169 24.26 -16.93 -11.63
CA ALA A 169 23.41 -17.48 -12.70
C ALA A 169 22.50 -18.63 -12.19
N GLU A 170 22.90 -19.26 -11.11
CA GLU A 170 22.30 -20.42 -10.45
C GLU A 170 21.28 -20.02 -9.39
N SER A 171 21.07 -18.71 -9.16
CA SER A 171 20.05 -18.22 -8.23
C SER A 171 18.70 -18.80 -8.61
N LYS A 172 18.03 -19.37 -7.62
CA LYS A 172 16.67 -19.91 -7.76
C LYS A 172 15.61 -18.82 -7.64
N SER A 173 15.99 -17.57 -7.37
CA SER A 173 15.03 -16.49 -7.21
C SER A 173 14.29 -16.20 -8.50
N HIS A 174 12.97 -16.04 -8.40
CA HIS A 174 12.10 -15.75 -9.53
C HIS A 174 10.79 -15.14 -9.05
N VAL A 175 10.11 -14.43 -9.94
CA VAL A 175 8.72 -14.03 -9.76
C VAL A 175 7.81 -15.20 -10.11
N SER A 176 6.73 -15.33 -9.36
CA SER A 176 5.61 -16.22 -9.70
C SER A 176 4.33 -15.41 -9.79
N THR A 177 3.61 -15.56 -10.90
CA THR A 177 2.35 -14.85 -11.19
C THR A 177 1.33 -15.81 -11.77
N MET A 178 0.04 -15.46 -11.68
CA MET A 178 -1.03 -16.23 -12.30
C MET A 178 -0.91 -16.23 -13.83
N ASP A 179 -1.33 -17.32 -14.46
CA ASP A 179 -1.36 -17.55 -15.91
C ASP A 179 -2.74 -17.29 -16.54
N HIS A 180 -3.81 -17.41 -15.75
CA HIS A 180 -5.18 -17.04 -16.13
C HIS A 180 -6.02 -16.65 -14.90
N GLY A 181 -7.12 -15.96 -15.15
CA GLY A 181 -8.11 -15.61 -14.12
C GLY A 181 -7.62 -14.54 -13.15
N ASP A 182 -6.58 -13.79 -13.49
CA ASP A 182 -6.18 -12.55 -12.84
C ASP A 182 -6.83 -11.33 -13.53
N PHE A 183 -6.47 -10.11 -13.12
CA PHE A 183 -7.04 -8.92 -13.74
C PHE A 183 -6.56 -8.78 -15.19
N ARG A 184 -5.26 -8.95 -15.45
CA ARG A 184 -4.70 -8.86 -16.81
C ARG A 184 -5.43 -9.76 -17.82
N SER A 185 -5.65 -11.02 -17.47
CA SER A 185 -6.23 -12.01 -18.39
C SER A 185 -7.75 -11.88 -18.59
N THR A 186 -8.43 -11.10 -17.74
CA THR A 186 -9.88 -10.91 -17.78
C THR A 186 -10.30 -9.50 -18.21
N GLU A 187 -9.33 -8.60 -18.39
CA GLU A 187 -9.57 -7.20 -18.71
C GLU A 187 -10.34 -7.03 -20.02
N GLN A 188 -11.32 -6.14 -19.97
CA GLN A 188 -11.99 -5.58 -21.14
C GLN A 188 -11.92 -4.05 -21.06
N SER A 189 -11.67 -3.42 -22.19
CA SER A 189 -11.47 -1.97 -22.31
C SER A 189 -12.33 -1.37 -23.41
N VAL A 190 -12.84 -0.16 -23.19
CA VAL A 190 -13.52 0.62 -24.24
C VAL A 190 -13.17 2.11 -24.12
N THR A 191 -13.00 2.75 -25.27
CA THR A 191 -12.95 4.21 -25.37
C THR A 191 -14.33 4.75 -25.76
N LEU A 192 -14.86 5.68 -24.98
CA LEU A 192 -16.19 6.24 -25.21
C LEU A 192 -16.22 7.24 -26.36
N ASN A 193 -17.29 7.21 -27.16
CA ASN A 193 -17.50 8.20 -28.22
C ASN A 193 -18.17 9.48 -27.72
N ASN A 194 -18.97 9.42 -26.65
CA ASN A 194 -19.72 10.55 -26.09
C ASN A 194 -19.66 10.49 -24.57
N ALA A 195 -19.74 11.65 -23.91
CA ALA A 195 -19.92 11.71 -22.47
C ALA A 195 -21.24 11.02 -22.07
N THR A 196 -21.23 10.25 -20.98
CA THR A 196 -22.38 9.48 -20.50
C THR A 196 -22.29 9.24 -19.00
N ASN A 197 -23.36 8.71 -18.40
CA ASN A 197 -23.33 8.11 -17.07
C ASN A 197 -23.45 6.59 -17.20
N VAL A 198 -22.74 5.85 -16.34
CA VAL A 198 -22.81 4.39 -16.29
C VAL A 198 -23.12 3.91 -14.87
N THR A 199 -23.68 2.70 -14.81
CA THR A 199 -24.04 1.97 -13.60
C THR A 199 -23.34 0.62 -13.66
N ILE A 200 -22.77 0.17 -12.54
CA ILE A 200 -22.22 -1.17 -12.35
C ILE A 200 -23.29 -2.01 -11.64
N GLU A 201 -23.80 -3.04 -12.31
CA GLU A 201 -24.81 -3.96 -11.80
C GLU A 201 -24.27 -5.39 -11.76
N HIS A 202 -24.58 -6.12 -10.69
CA HIS A 202 -24.42 -7.57 -10.63
C HIS A 202 -25.78 -8.23 -10.87
N GLU A 203 -25.85 -9.14 -11.84
CA GLU A 203 -27.00 -10.02 -12.08
C GLU A 203 -26.66 -11.43 -11.59
N ASP A 204 -27.43 -11.95 -10.64
CA ASP A 204 -27.23 -13.30 -10.12
C ASP A 204 -27.75 -14.39 -11.09
N ILE A 205 -27.50 -15.66 -10.77
CA ILE A 205 -27.94 -16.80 -11.60
C ILE A 205 -29.46 -16.95 -11.72
N SER A 206 -30.23 -16.22 -10.89
CA SER A 206 -31.69 -16.19 -10.90
C SER A 206 -32.24 -14.96 -11.64
N GLY A 207 -31.36 -14.08 -12.16
CA GLY A 207 -31.71 -12.84 -12.83
C GLY A 207 -31.98 -11.65 -11.89
N ASN A 208 -31.70 -11.76 -10.59
CA ASN A 208 -31.86 -10.63 -9.68
C ASN A 208 -30.71 -9.65 -9.87
N LYS A 209 -31.06 -8.37 -10.03
CA LYS A 209 -30.09 -7.28 -10.20
C LYS A 209 -29.80 -6.58 -8.89
N THR A 210 -28.52 -6.40 -8.60
CA THR A 210 -28.02 -5.59 -7.49
C THR A 210 -27.13 -4.49 -8.06
N VAL A 211 -27.50 -3.24 -7.82
CA VAL A 211 -26.66 -2.09 -8.19
C VAL A 211 -25.47 -2.04 -7.24
N LEU A 212 -24.27 -2.21 -7.77
CA LEU A 212 -23.01 -2.11 -7.02
C LEU A 212 -22.58 -0.65 -6.92
N LYS A 213 -22.73 0.10 -8.01
CA LYS A 213 -22.46 1.54 -8.06
C LYS A 213 -23.27 2.21 -9.16
N ASP A 214 -23.82 3.36 -8.86
CA ASP A 214 -24.56 4.18 -9.82
C ASP A 214 -23.93 5.56 -9.99
N GLY A 215 -24.33 6.26 -11.04
CA GLY A 215 -23.98 7.66 -11.26
C GLY A 215 -22.51 7.91 -11.58
N ILE A 216 -21.83 6.98 -12.25
CA ILE A 216 -20.44 7.17 -12.68
C ILE A 216 -20.46 8.02 -13.94
N SER A 217 -20.15 9.31 -13.81
CA SER A 217 -20.04 10.22 -14.95
C SER A 217 -18.72 10.01 -15.69
N LEU A 218 -18.82 9.84 -17.00
CA LEU A 218 -17.69 9.62 -17.90
C LEU A 218 -17.68 10.66 -19.02
N LEU A 219 -16.48 11.06 -19.43
CA LEU A 219 -16.25 12.06 -20.46
C LEU A 219 -16.27 11.46 -21.87
N GLU A 220 -16.43 12.35 -22.86
CA GLU A 220 -16.13 12.00 -24.25
C GLU A 220 -14.68 11.55 -24.35
N ARG A 221 -14.43 10.40 -25.00
CA ARG A 221 -13.10 9.79 -25.19
C ARG A 221 -12.42 9.32 -23.91
N GLU A 222 -13.13 9.23 -22.80
CA GLU A 222 -12.62 8.54 -21.62
C GLU A 222 -12.47 7.04 -21.92
N ILE A 223 -11.39 6.45 -21.40
CA ILE A 223 -11.14 5.02 -21.45
C ILE A 223 -11.63 4.45 -20.12
N ILE A 224 -12.43 3.39 -20.19
CA ILE A 224 -12.83 2.61 -19.02
C ILE A 224 -12.51 1.14 -19.25
N ASP A 225 -12.13 0.49 -18.16
CA ASP A 225 -11.70 -0.89 -18.15
C ASP A 225 -12.40 -1.64 -17.01
N ALA A 226 -12.67 -2.92 -17.21
CA ALA A 226 -13.22 -3.81 -16.20
C ALA A 226 -12.48 -5.15 -16.24
N ALA A 227 -12.11 -5.63 -15.06
CA ALA A 227 -11.39 -6.89 -14.89
C ALA A 227 -11.84 -7.59 -13.60
N VAL A 228 -11.62 -8.90 -13.51
CA VAL A 228 -11.99 -9.70 -12.32
C VAL A 228 -10.92 -10.73 -11.99
N MET A 229 -10.44 -10.71 -10.74
CA MET A 229 -9.61 -11.80 -10.23
C MET A 229 -10.49 -12.96 -9.77
N ASN A 230 -10.37 -14.11 -10.44
CA ASN A 230 -11.07 -15.33 -10.10
C ASN A 230 -10.51 -15.94 -8.81
N LYS A 231 -11.30 -15.89 -7.74
CA LYS A 231 -10.94 -16.45 -6.42
C LYS A 231 -10.46 -17.91 -6.48
N LYS A 232 -11.12 -18.78 -7.24
CA LYS A 232 -10.72 -20.21 -7.31
C LYS A 232 -9.35 -20.36 -7.98
N ALA A 233 -9.08 -19.58 -9.02
CA ALA A 233 -7.78 -19.57 -9.69
C ALA A 233 -6.69 -19.04 -8.74
N LEU A 234 -6.95 -17.92 -8.04
CA LEU A 234 -6.02 -17.35 -7.07
C LEU A 234 -5.67 -18.33 -5.95
N LEU A 235 -6.65 -18.96 -5.31
CA LEU A 235 -6.40 -19.89 -4.19
C LEU A 235 -5.59 -21.11 -4.64
N ARG A 236 -5.90 -21.64 -5.84
CA ARG A 236 -5.13 -22.75 -6.42
C ARG A 236 -3.70 -22.33 -6.76
N PHE A 237 -3.52 -21.14 -7.34
CA PHE A 237 -2.21 -20.58 -7.63
C PHE A 237 -1.38 -20.47 -6.34
N LEU A 238 -1.91 -19.84 -5.29
CA LEU A 238 -1.22 -19.69 -4.01
C LEU A 238 -0.81 -21.03 -3.39
N ASP A 239 -1.72 -22.02 -3.38
CA ASP A 239 -1.44 -23.38 -2.87
C ASP A 239 -0.29 -24.05 -3.63
N ILE A 240 -0.28 -23.96 -4.96
CA ILE A 240 0.80 -24.48 -5.80
C ILE A 240 2.12 -23.74 -5.48
N GLN A 241 2.10 -22.41 -5.42
CA GLN A 241 3.32 -21.62 -5.20
C GLN A 241 3.95 -21.86 -3.83
N ILE A 242 3.14 -22.06 -2.78
CA ILE A 242 3.64 -22.42 -1.44
C ILE A 242 4.31 -23.81 -1.47
N LYS A 243 3.68 -24.80 -2.10
CA LYS A 243 4.23 -26.16 -2.23
C LYS A 243 5.54 -26.16 -3.02
N GLU A 244 5.57 -25.48 -4.17
CA GLU A 244 6.78 -25.38 -4.98
C GLU A 244 7.92 -24.67 -4.24
N ALA A 245 7.63 -23.62 -3.47
CA ALA A 245 8.65 -22.94 -2.65
C ALA A 245 9.28 -23.90 -1.64
N LYS A 246 8.46 -24.74 -0.98
CA LYS A 246 8.91 -25.79 -0.07
C LYS A 246 9.77 -26.84 -0.78
N GLU A 247 9.28 -27.36 -1.90
CA GLU A 247 9.97 -28.40 -2.69
C GLU A 247 11.32 -27.92 -3.22
N THR A 248 11.42 -26.66 -3.62
CA THR A 248 12.64 -26.09 -4.21
C THR A 248 13.60 -25.48 -3.18
N GLY A 249 13.16 -25.34 -1.93
CA GLY A 249 13.94 -24.83 -0.79
C GLY A 249 14.21 -23.32 -0.86
N VAL A 250 13.30 -22.55 -1.45
CA VAL A 250 13.38 -21.08 -1.52
C VAL A 250 12.35 -20.44 -0.58
N LEU A 251 12.61 -19.22 -0.15
CA LEU A 251 11.64 -18.48 0.66
C LEU A 251 10.38 -18.18 -0.15
N PHE A 252 9.22 -18.41 0.43
CA PHE A 252 7.97 -17.85 -0.08
C PHE A 252 7.87 -16.38 0.36
N SER A 253 7.66 -15.48 -0.60
CA SER A 253 7.40 -14.07 -0.35
C SER A 253 6.23 -13.59 -1.20
N LEU A 254 5.41 -12.71 -0.64
CA LEU A 254 4.24 -12.09 -1.25
C LEU A 254 4.45 -10.59 -1.32
N HIS A 255 4.31 -10.03 -2.53
CA HIS A 255 4.59 -8.63 -2.81
C HIS A 255 3.31 -7.94 -3.32
N MET A 256 2.71 -7.09 -2.48
CA MET A 256 1.44 -6.40 -2.78
C MET A 256 1.57 -4.89 -2.52
N LYS A 257 0.50 -4.13 -2.78
CA LYS A 257 0.42 -2.69 -2.48
C LYS A 257 -0.79 -2.36 -1.62
N ALA A 258 -1.00 -3.12 -0.54
CA ALA A 258 -2.20 -3.11 0.30
C ALA A 258 -2.64 -1.75 0.85
N THR A 259 -1.70 -0.81 1.08
CA THR A 259 -2.04 0.55 1.56
C THR A 259 -2.59 1.46 0.47
N MET A 260 -2.17 1.26 -0.78
CA MET A 260 -2.64 2.02 -1.93
C MET A 260 -3.89 1.36 -2.50
N MET A 261 -3.79 0.08 -2.84
CA MET A 261 -4.89 -0.75 -3.35
C MET A 261 -5.78 -1.25 -2.20
N LYS A 262 -6.39 -0.30 -1.49
CA LYS A 262 -7.03 -0.49 -0.17
C LYS A 262 -8.24 -1.43 -0.12
N VAL A 263 -8.70 -1.92 -1.27
CA VAL A 263 -9.83 -2.86 -1.40
C VAL A 263 -9.33 -4.22 -1.89
N SER A 264 -8.74 -4.27 -3.10
CA SER A 264 -8.30 -5.52 -3.73
C SER A 264 -7.20 -6.24 -2.97
N ASP A 265 -6.11 -5.54 -2.65
CA ASP A 265 -4.88 -6.17 -2.20
C ASP A 265 -4.98 -6.77 -0.78
N PRO A 266 -5.67 -6.14 0.20
CA PRO A 266 -5.94 -6.79 1.48
C PRO A 266 -6.72 -8.11 1.34
N ILE A 267 -7.65 -8.22 0.39
CA ILE A 267 -8.41 -9.45 0.13
C ILE A 267 -7.49 -10.54 -0.42
N ILE A 268 -6.64 -10.19 -1.39
CA ILE A 268 -5.64 -11.12 -1.96
C ILE A 268 -4.66 -11.57 -0.88
N PHE A 269 -4.19 -10.65 -0.05
CA PHE A 269 -3.30 -10.93 1.08
C PHE A 269 -3.97 -11.89 2.09
N GLY A 270 -5.22 -11.62 2.47
CA GLY A 270 -5.97 -12.49 3.38
C GLY A 270 -6.17 -13.90 2.82
N HIS A 271 -6.32 -14.03 1.50
CA HIS A 271 -6.33 -15.34 0.84
C HIS A 271 -4.97 -16.06 0.95
N ALA A 272 -3.85 -15.36 0.80
CA ALA A 272 -2.53 -15.95 1.00
C ALA A 272 -2.32 -16.42 2.45
N VAL A 273 -2.72 -15.62 3.45
CA VAL A 273 -2.69 -16.00 4.87
C VAL A 273 -3.51 -17.28 5.10
N LYS A 274 -4.76 -17.31 4.62
CA LYS A 274 -5.65 -18.47 4.79
C LYS A 274 -5.12 -19.75 4.13
N ILE A 275 -4.48 -19.64 2.96
CA ILE A 275 -3.92 -20.81 2.28
C ILE A 275 -2.64 -21.29 2.97
N PHE A 276 -1.76 -20.38 3.40
CA PHE A 276 -0.53 -20.76 4.10
C PHE A 276 -0.83 -21.49 5.42
N PHE A 277 -1.71 -20.92 6.24
CA PHE A 277 -2.11 -21.46 7.55
C PHE A 277 -3.40 -22.28 7.51
N LYS A 278 -3.72 -22.90 6.37
CA LYS A 278 -5.00 -23.57 6.13
C LYS A 278 -5.38 -24.54 7.25
N ASP A 279 -4.44 -25.38 7.67
CA ASP A 279 -4.70 -26.40 8.69
C ASP A 279 -5.05 -25.79 10.05
N VAL A 280 -4.42 -24.66 10.41
CA VAL A 280 -4.73 -23.90 11.64
C VAL A 280 -6.14 -23.32 11.56
N PHE A 281 -6.47 -22.66 10.44
CA PHE A 281 -7.79 -22.05 10.24
C PHE A 281 -8.92 -23.09 10.17
N GLU A 282 -8.68 -24.26 9.58
CA GLU A 282 -9.66 -25.34 9.51
C GLU A 282 -9.87 -26.02 10.86
N LYS A 283 -8.79 -26.32 11.59
CA LYS A 283 -8.87 -26.98 12.91
C LYS A 283 -9.53 -26.09 13.96
N HIS A 284 -9.27 -24.78 13.95
CA HIS A 284 -9.73 -23.83 14.98
C HIS A 284 -10.82 -22.87 14.49
N ALA A 285 -11.55 -23.23 13.43
CA ALA A 285 -12.49 -22.35 12.74
C ALA A 285 -13.47 -21.64 13.69
N GLU A 286 -14.09 -22.36 14.63
CA GLU A 286 -15.05 -21.80 15.59
C GLU A 286 -14.39 -20.79 16.55
N THR A 287 -13.22 -21.13 17.09
CA THR A 287 -12.48 -20.23 17.99
C THR A 287 -12.04 -18.96 17.28
N ILE A 288 -11.47 -19.11 16.08
CA ILE A 288 -11.03 -17.99 15.24
C ILE A 288 -12.20 -17.11 14.83
N GLN A 289 -13.36 -17.69 14.51
CA GLN A 289 -14.56 -16.92 14.20
C GLN A 289 -15.05 -16.11 15.41
N ASN A 290 -15.04 -16.71 16.61
CA ASN A 290 -15.46 -16.02 17.83
C ASN A 290 -14.53 -14.88 18.25
N LEU A 291 -13.23 -14.99 17.93
CA LEU A 291 -12.25 -13.91 18.11
C LEU A 291 -12.40 -12.77 17.08
N GLY A 292 -13.23 -12.96 16.04
CA GLY A 292 -13.37 -11.95 14.98
C GLY A 292 -12.06 -11.67 14.26
N ILE A 293 -11.31 -12.73 13.90
CA ILE A 293 -10.05 -12.58 13.18
C ILE A 293 -10.30 -12.14 11.73
N ASP A 294 -9.66 -11.04 11.31
CA ASP A 294 -9.64 -10.60 9.92
C ASP A 294 -8.27 -10.83 9.28
N THR A 295 -8.19 -11.87 8.46
CA THR A 295 -6.98 -12.21 7.71
C THR A 295 -6.57 -11.14 6.69
N ASN A 296 -7.48 -10.23 6.32
CA ASN A 296 -7.13 -9.10 5.45
C ASN A 296 -6.24 -8.07 6.16
N ASN A 297 -6.23 -8.08 7.50
CA ASN A 297 -5.27 -7.35 8.34
C ASN A 297 -3.97 -8.13 8.58
N GLY A 298 -3.88 -9.34 8.04
CA GLY A 298 -2.73 -10.23 8.10
C GLY A 298 -2.76 -11.22 9.25
N PHE A 299 -1.77 -12.11 9.28
CA PHE A 299 -1.64 -13.15 10.29
C PHE A 299 -1.40 -12.57 11.69
N GLY A 300 -0.83 -11.37 11.77
CA GLY A 300 -0.64 -10.65 13.03
C GLY A 300 -1.94 -10.36 13.78
N ASP A 301 -3.09 -10.28 13.08
CA ASP A 301 -4.40 -10.09 13.73
C ASP A 301 -4.74 -11.29 14.63
N LEU A 302 -4.54 -12.52 14.13
CA LEU A 302 -4.67 -13.74 14.94
C LEU A 302 -3.71 -13.70 16.13
N ILE A 303 -2.42 -13.47 15.87
CA ILE A 303 -1.38 -13.46 16.91
C ILE A 303 -1.72 -12.48 18.03
N SER A 304 -2.19 -11.28 17.69
CA SER A 304 -2.51 -10.24 18.68
C SER A 304 -3.71 -10.56 19.59
N LYS A 305 -4.61 -11.44 19.13
CA LYS A 305 -5.84 -11.82 19.84
C LYS A 305 -5.74 -13.17 20.54
N LEU A 306 -4.62 -13.89 20.38
CA LEU A 306 -4.38 -15.16 21.07
C LEU A 306 -4.38 -15.02 22.60
N ASP A 307 -3.95 -13.87 23.14
CA ASP A 307 -3.94 -13.59 24.57
C ASP A 307 -5.34 -13.38 25.19
N GLU A 308 -6.38 -13.27 24.36
CA GLU A 308 -7.78 -13.22 24.81
C GLU A 308 -8.34 -14.62 25.14
N LEU A 309 -7.62 -15.68 24.75
CA LEU A 309 -8.03 -17.06 24.95
C LEU A 309 -7.56 -17.63 26.30
N PRO A 310 -8.26 -18.66 26.82
CA PRO A 310 -7.72 -19.52 27.86
C PRO A 310 -6.35 -20.11 27.47
N GLU A 311 -5.45 -20.22 28.45
CA GLU A 311 -4.06 -20.65 28.26
C GLU A 311 -3.92 -21.97 27.49
N ASP A 312 -4.74 -22.96 27.81
CA ASP A 312 -4.75 -24.27 27.17
C ASP A 312 -5.12 -24.18 25.69
N LYS A 313 -6.13 -23.37 25.36
CA LYS A 313 -6.54 -23.14 23.97
C LYS A 313 -5.50 -22.31 23.21
N ARG A 314 -4.90 -21.32 23.85
CA ARG A 314 -3.81 -20.53 23.27
C ARG A 314 -2.63 -21.42 22.90
N GLN A 315 -2.14 -22.23 23.85
CA GLN A 315 -1.01 -23.14 23.63
C GLN A 315 -1.30 -24.18 22.54
N GLU A 316 -2.53 -24.68 22.44
CA GLU A 316 -2.94 -25.58 21.36
C GLU A 316 -2.78 -24.91 19.99
N ILE A 317 -3.29 -23.68 19.84
CA ILE A 317 -3.22 -22.93 18.58
C ILE A 317 -1.77 -22.57 18.24
N GLU A 318 -0.98 -22.11 19.22
CA GLU A 318 0.44 -21.81 19.04
C GLU A 318 1.23 -23.03 18.57
N ALA A 319 0.96 -24.22 19.13
CA ALA A 319 1.60 -25.45 18.70
C ALA A 319 1.23 -25.83 17.25
N ASP A 320 -0.02 -25.64 16.84
CA ASP A 320 -0.43 -25.88 15.45
C ASP A 320 0.14 -24.85 14.47
N ILE A 321 0.36 -23.61 14.91
CA ILE A 321 1.06 -22.59 14.13
C ILE A 321 2.52 -22.99 13.91
N GLU A 322 3.23 -23.43 14.95
CA GLU A 322 4.61 -23.91 14.82
C GLU A 322 4.68 -25.12 13.90
N ALA A 323 3.77 -26.10 14.07
CA ALA A 323 3.68 -27.24 13.18
C ALA A 323 3.40 -26.82 11.73
N CYS A 324 2.64 -25.74 11.49
CA CYS A 324 2.44 -25.19 10.16
C CYS A 324 3.75 -24.66 9.57
N TYR A 325 4.55 -23.90 10.34
CA TYR A 325 5.86 -23.42 9.89
C TYR A 325 6.84 -24.56 9.59
N GLU A 326 6.85 -25.63 10.39
CA GLU A 326 7.68 -26.81 10.13
C GLU A 326 7.25 -27.56 8.85
N ASN A 327 5.95 -27.53 8.54
CA ASN A 327 5.37 -28.31 7.44
C ASN A 327 5.15 -27.51 6.15
N GLN A 328 5.37 -26.20 6.13
CA GLN A 328 5.21 -25.35 4.93
C GLN A 328 6.57 -24.87 4.40
N ALA A 329 6.54 -24.03 3.35
CA ALA A 329 7.72 -23.30 2.91
C ALA A 329 8.14 -22.27 3.96
N ASP A 330 9.45 -22.04 4.12
CA ASP A 330 9.94 -20.92 4.93
C ASP A 330 9.45 -19.59 4.33
N LEU A 331 9.00 -18.67 5.19
CA LEU A 331 8.56 -17.33 4.78
C LEU A 331 9.72 -16.33 4.80
N ALA A 332 9.67 -15.35 3.90
CA ALA A 332 10.49 -14.16 4.06
C ALA A 332 10.13 -13.40 5.34
N MET A 333 11.13 -12.84 6.01
CA MET A 333 11.00 -12.14 7.29
C MET A 333 11.06 -10.62 7.09
N VAL A 334 10.18 -9.91 7.79
CA VAL A 334 10.26 -8.46 8.00
C VAL A 334 11.20 -8.18 9.17
N ASN A 335 11.11 -8.98 10.24
CA ASN A 335 12.00 -8.94 11.38
C ASN A 335 12.17 -10.36 11.96
N SER A 336 13.30 -11.01 11.66
CA SER A 336 13.60 -12.37 12.11
C SER A 336 13.71 -12.48 13.63
N ASP A 337 14.30 -11.50 14.30
CA ASP A 337 14.51 -11.51 15.76
C ASP A 337 13.19 -11.49 16.55
N LYS A 338 12.13 -10.98 15.92
CA LYS A 338 10.78 -10.88 16.51
C LYS A 338 9.78 -11.88 15.89
N GLY A 339 10.23 -12.75 15.00
CA GLY A 339 9.34 -13.69 14.31
C GLY A 339 8.35 -13.02 13.33
N ILE A 340 8.54 -11.74 12.97
CA ILE A 340 7.61 -11.03 12.08
C ILE A 340 7.89 -11.45 10.64
N THR A 341 6.97 -12.24 10.08
CA THR A 341 7.01 -12.74 8.71
C THR A 341 6.36 -11.76 7.73
N ASN A 342 6.59 -11.98 6.44
CA ASN A 342 5.94 -11.28 5.33
C ASN A 342 4.40 -11.38 5.33
N LEU A 343 3.82 -12.38 6.01
CA LEU A 343 2.37 -12.54 6.14
C LEU A 343 1.77 -11.89 7.40
N HIS A 344 2.59 -11.25 8.25
CA HIS A 344 2.11 -10.64 9.50
C HIS A 344 1.22 -9.42 9.26
N VAL A 345 1.69 -8.45 8.47
CA VAL A 345 0.97 -7.18 8.21
C VAL A 345 1.02 -6.86 6.70
N PRO A 346 -0.13 -6.62 6.04
CA PRO A 346 -0.20 -6.37 4.60
C PRO A 346 0.61 -5.16 4.11
N SER A 347 0.87 -4.20 5.00
CA SER A 347 1.58 -2.96 4.68
C SER A 347 3.10 -3.05 4.83
N ASP A 348 3.64 -4.14 5.39
CA ASP A 348 5.08 -4.22 5.69
C ASP A 348 5.93 -4.46 4.44
N VAL A 349 5.44 -5.28 3.51
CA VAL A 349 6.13 -5.64 2.27
C VAL A 349 5.39 -5.07 1.07
N ILE A 350 5.78 -3.85 0.70
CA ILE A 350 5.17 -3.10 -0.41
C ILE A 350 5.95 -3.35 -1.70
N ILE A 351 5.29 -3.85 -2.74
CA ILE A 351 5.91 -4.35 -3.99
C ILE A 351 6.92 -3.39 -4.62
N ASP A 352 6.61 -2.09 -4.71
CA ASP A 352 7.45 -1.09 -5.37
C ASP A 352 8.72 -0.71 -4.58
N ALA A 353 8.79 -1.08 -3.30
CA ALA A 353 9.99 -0.95 -2.48
C ALA A 353 10.70 -2.29 -2.26
N SER A 354 9.93 -3.35 -1.99
CA SER A 354 10.44 -4.68 -1.65
C SER A 354 11.09 -5.39 -2.84
N MET A 355 10.51 -5.31 -4.04
CA MET A 355 11.10 -5.95 -5.22
C MET A 355 12.46 -5.34 -5.59
N PRO A 356 12.64 -4.01 -5.69
CA PRO A 356 13.97 -3.44 -5.88
C PRO A 356 14.96 -3.76 -4.76
N ALA A 357 14.52 -3.82 -3.50
CA ALA A 357 15.37 -4.18 -2.37
C ALA A 357 15.86 -5.63 -2.46
N MET A 358 14.97 -6.57 -2.79
CA MET A 358 15.30 -7.98 -3.03
C MET A 358 16.27 -8.11 -4.21
N ILE A 359 15.98 -7.46 -5.34
CA ILE A 359 16.83 -7.51 -6.54
C ILE A 359 18.23 -6.96 -6.24
N ARG A 360 18.32 -5.82 -5.53
CA ARG A 360 19.61 -5.24 -5.11
C ARG A 360 20.40 -6.15 -4.17
N THR A 361 19.72 -6.97 -3.37
CA THR A 361 20.31 -7.85 -2.35
C THR A 361 20.48 -9.26 -2.92
N SER A 362 21.16 -9.38 -4.07
CA SER A 362 21.45 -10.68 -4.70
C SER A 362 20.21 -11.51 -5.07
N GLY A 363 19.06 -10.88 -5.26
CA GLY A 363 17.80 -11.59 -5.48
C GLY A 363 17.26 -12.28 -4.21
N CYS A 364 17.75 -11.93 -3.03
CA CYS A 364 17.45 -12.62 -1.78
C CYS A 364 16.57 -11.80 -0.84
N MET A 365 15.89 -12.49 0.08
CA MET A 365 15.22 -11.91 1.25
C MET A 365 15.72 -12.60 2.53
N TRP A 366 15.34 -12.07 3.69
CA TRP A 366 15.77 -12.57 4.99
C TRP A 366 14.93 -13.79 5.41
N ASN A 367 15.60 -14.85 5.86
CA ASN A 367 14.97 -16.05 6.43
C ASN A 367 14.86 -15.95 7.97
N LYS A 368 14.28 -16.99 8.60
CA LYS A 368 14.09 -17.04 10.06
C LYS A 368 15.38 -16.96 10.89
N ASP A 369 16.52 -17.33 10.31
CA ASP A 369 17.84 -17.26 10.95
C ASP A 369 18.52 -15.88 10.77
N GLY A 370 17.82 -14.90 10.19
CA GLY A 370 18.39 -13.58 9.90
C GLY A 370 19.45 -13.60 8.79
N LYS A 371 19.36 -14.57 7.86
CA LYS A 371 20.28 -14.70 6.71
C LYS A 371 19.54 -14.47 5.40
N THR A 372 20.25 -14.00 4.39
CA THR A 372 19.70 -13.85 3.03
C THR A 372 19.58 -15.21 2.34
N GLN A 373 18.45 -15.45 1.66
CA GLN A 373 18.17 -16.67 0.92
C GLN A 373 17.39 -16.34 -0.37
N ASP A 374 17.60 -17.14 -1.41
CA ASP A 374 16.82 -17.07 -2.65
C ASP A 374 15.32 -17.16 -2.35
N THR A 375 14.49 -16.46 -3.14
CA THR A 375 13.06 -16.35 -2.88
C THR A 375 12.20 -16.51 -4.15
N LYS A 376 11.06 -17.17 -3.99
CA LYS A 376 9.94 -17.10 -4.91
C LYS A 376 9.11 -15.87 -4.56
N ALA A 377 9.25 -14.81 -5.35
CA ALA A 377 8.51 -13.57 -5.20
C ALA A 377 7.14 -13.66 -5.87
N VAL A 378 6.12 -13.95 -5.08
CA VAL A 378 4.74 -14.09 -5.54
C VAL A 378 4.10 -12.73 -5.75
N ILE A 379 3.72 -12.47 -6.99
CA ILE A 379 2.96 -11.30 -7.43
C ILE A 379 1.75 -11.87 -8.19
N PRO A 380 0.57 -12.01 -7.55
CA PRO A 380 -0.52 -12.80 -8.14
C PRO A 380 -1.03 -12.29 -9.49
N ASP A 381 -1.21 -10.97 -9.63
CA ASP A 381 -1.64 -10.39 -10.90
C ASP A 381 -0.45 -10.18 -11.86
N SER A 382 -0.64 -10.56 -13.13
CA SER A 382 0.42 -10.59 -14.13
C SER A 382 0.60 -9.28 -14.90
N SER A 383 -0.16 -8.22 -14.61
CA SER A 383 -0.07 -6.93 -15.35
C SER A 383 1.32 -6.31 -15.26
N TYR A 384 1.97 -6.44 -14.09
CA TYR A 384 3.26 -5.80 -13.80
C TYR A 384 4.38 -6.78 -13.41
N ALA A 385 4.06 -8.06 -13.20
CA ALA A 385 4.98 -9.08 -12.68
C ALA A 385 6.20 -9.32 -13.60
N ASP A 386 5.96 -9.38 -14.92
CA ASP A 386 6.99 -9.69 -15.93
C ASP A 386 8.14 -8.67 -15.95
N VAL A 387 7.88 -7.42 -15.56
CA VAL A 387 8.91 -6.37 -15.49
C VAL A 387 9.99 -6.75 -14.48
N TYR A 388 9.58 -7.27 -13.31
CA TYR A 388 10.53 -7.70 -12.29
C TYR A 388 11.24 -8.99 -12.68
N GLN A 389 10.51 -9.95 -13.28
CA GLN A 389 11.11 -11.19 -13.79
C GLN A 389 12.21 -10.89 -14.81
N ALA A 390 11.98 -9.95 -15.72
CA ALA A 390 12.97 -9.55 -16.72
C ALA A 390 14.26 -9.01 -16.07
N VAL A 391 14.16 -8.20 -15.01
CA VAL A 391 15.32 -7.67 -14.28
C VAL A 391 16.06 -8.78 -13.53
N ILE A 392 15.34 -9.73 -12.93
CA ILE A 392 15.94 -10.91 -12.27
C ILE A 392 16.75 -11.73 -13.27
N GLU A 393 16.18 -12.04 -14.43
CA GLU A 393 16.87 -12.82 -15.46
C GLU A 393 18.06 -12.07 -16.08
N ASP A 394 17.94 -10.75 -16.25
CA ASP A 394 19.05 -9.89 -16.67
C ASP A 394 20.20 -9.96 -15.66
N CYS A 395 19.92 -9.83 -14.35
CA CYS A 395 20.92 -9.89 -13.30
C CYS A 395 21.55 -11.29 -13.16
N LYS A 396 20.78 -12.38 -13.30
CA LYS A 396 21.35 -13.74 -13.32
C LYS A 396 22.34 -13.93 -14.48
N LYS A 397 22.01 -13.38 -15.66
CA LYS A 397 22.80 -13.54 -16.87
C LYS A 397 24.02 -12.62 -16.91
N HIS A 398 23.90 -11.40 -16.40
CA HIS A 398 24.87 -10.33 -16.57
C HIS A 398 25.55 -9.88 -15.26
N GLY A 399 25.17 -10.45 -14.13
CA GLY A 399 25.60 -10.01 -12.81
C GLY A 399 24.83 -8.76 -12.34
N ALA A 400 25.20 -8.26 -11.17
CA ALA A 400 24.59 -7.06 -10.59
C ALA A 400 24.88 -5.81 -11.44
N TYR A 401 23.96 -4.85 -11.46
CA TYR A 401 24.22 -3.54 -12.06
C TYR A 401 25.39 -2.82 -11.37
N ASP A 402 26.21 -2.13 -12.17
CA ASP A 402 27.32 -1.30 -11.69
C ASP A 402 26.91 0.19 -11.63
N PRO A 403 26.75 0.78 -10.42
CA PRO A 403 26.36 2.19 -10.27
C PRO A 403 27.34 3.18 -10.90
N THR A 404 28.61 2.80 -11.06
CA THR A 404 29.68 3.67 -11.58
C THR A 404 29.59 3.88 -13.09
N THR A 405 29.05 2.90 -13.81
CA THR A 405 28.99 2.91 -15.28
C THR A 405 27.57 2.91 -15.84
N MET A 406 26.58 2.40 -15.10
CA MET A 406 25.21 2.28 -15.60
C MET A 406 24.61 3.63 -16.01
N GLY A 407 23.71 3.58 -17.01
CA GLY A 407 22.93 4.74 -17.47
C GLY A 407 21.90 5.25 -16.45
N SER A 408 20.84 5.86 -16.95
CA SER A 408 19.71 6.31 -16.14
C SER A 408 18.41 6.12 -16.92
N VAL A 409 17.37 5.63 -16.25
CA VAL A 409 16.03 5.46 -16.81
C VAL A 409 15.09 6.45 -16.11
N PRO A 410 14.79 7.62 -16.72
CA PRO A 410 13.78 8.53 -16.19
C PRO A 410 12.35 7.99 -16.46
N ASN A 411 11.35 8.55 -15.78
CA ASN A 411 9.96 8.14 -15.93
C ASN A 411 9.05 9.35 -16.20
N VAL A 412 8.28 9.26 -17.29
CA VAL A 412 7.13 10.13 -17.56
C VAL A 412 5.87 9.30 -17.30
N GLY A 413 5.18 9.57 -16.18
CA GLY A 413 4.09 8.73 -15.70
C GLY A 413 2.72 9.39 -15.87
N LEU A 414 1.76 8.64 -16.42
CA LEU A 414 0.34 8.98 -16.39
C LEU A 414 -0.18 8.84 -14.96
N MET A 415 -0.76 9.91 -14.40
CA MET A 415 -1.33 9.86 -13.05
C MET A 415 -2.38 10.94 -12.77
N ALA A 416 -2.53 11.92 -13.67
CA ALA A 416 -3.45 13.04 -13.46
C ALA A 416 -4.88 12.53 -13.23
N LYS A 417 -5.62 13.21 -12.34
CA LYS A 417 -7.04 12.92 -12.07
C LYS A 417 -7.33 11.47 -11.65
N LYS A 418 -6.41 10.86 -10.89
CA LYS A 418 -6.54 9.47 -10.41
C LYS A 418 -6.64 8.46 -11.57
N ALA A 419 -5.79 8.61 -12.58
CA ALA A 419 -5.75 7.72 -13.72
C ALA A 419 -5.61 6.24 -13.30
N GLU A 420 -6.26 5.36 -14.07
CA GLU A 420 -6.13 3.90 -13.98
C GLU A 420 -6.49 3.37 -12.57
N GLU A 421 -5.71 2.43 -12.02
CA GLU A 421 -6.03 1.74 -10.76
C GLU A 421 -6.00 2.66 -9.53
N TYR A 422 -5.32 3.81 -9.60
CA TYR A 422 -5.37 4.81 -8.51
C TYR A 422 -6.77 5.40 -8.34
N GLY A 423 -7.62 5.31 -9.37
CA GLY A 423 -9.01 5.74 -9.34
C GLY A 423 -10.00 4.62 -9.07
N SER A 424 -9.59 3.35 -8.97
CA SER A 424 -10.52 2.21 -8.99
C SER A 424 -11.18 1.87 -7.66
N HIS A 425 -10.68 2.41 -6.54
CA HIS A 425 -11.05 1.93 -5.19
C HIS A 425 -12.55 2.00 -4.87
N ASP A 426 -13.26 2.99 -5.41
CA ASP A 426 -14.70 3.15 -5.18
C ASP A 426 -15.55 2.38 -6.20
N LYS A 427 -14.91 1.60 -7.08
CA LYS A 427 -15.45 0.77 -8.15
C LYS A 427 -14.93 -0.68 -8.09
N THR A 428 -14.31 -1.08 -6.97
CA THR A 428 -13.76 -2.42 -6.73
C THR A 428 -14.63 -3.20 -5.77
#